data_AF-A0AAV4DJF0-F1
#
_entry.id   AF-A0AAV4DJF0-F1
#
_cell.length_a   1.000
_cell.length_b   1.000
_cell.length_c   1.000
_cell.angle_alpha   90.00
_cell.angle_beta   90.00
_cell.angle_gamma   90.00
#
_symmetry.space_group_name_H-M   'P 1'
#
loop_
_entity.id
_entity.type
_entity.pdbx_description
1 polymer ?
#
loop_
_entity_poly.entity_id
_entity_poly.type
_entity_poly.pdbx_seq_one_letter_code
_entity_poly.pdbx_strand_id
1 'polypeptide(L)'
;MIFIFPTVSGLARGVCPSDLSTEARDCFSTYNVKAQSMQRSPLKLCCGVDVETLRAFCHSYIKGMRCVHILRSSCPAENHYMIDNGLVDLRGAEKALNSLCVNDSIIEQYAQYQGCLTYAGSGSEACFATHLLDNRDATDNIRFLSTVNTDNMDEFCRKMKATVTCVQSNVRRVCGQGRQQAVKLASILVKLMVRHSTDCDYEVDIRHPQHNPREPYQSNPAYISDDHVGDGSSSNSKHGRSGGGSGSGSWTSNTKKRQGSEKENFATNLRPSTLSAFFITSLLLFLQYSRL
;
A
#
# COMPACT_ATOMS: atom_id res chain seq x y z
N MET A 1 6.23 66.31 -15.04
CA MET A 1 7.07 65.17 -15.43
C MET A 1 6.65 63.98 -14.59
N ILE A 2 5.94 63.01 -15.17
CA ILE A 2 5.40 61.84 -14.47
C ILE A 2 6.40 60.71 -14.66
N PHE A 3 7.05 60.27 -13.58
CA PHE A 3 7.92 59.10 -13.59
C PHE A 3 7.07 57.84 -13.43
N ILE A 4 6.84 57.13 -14.52
CA ILE A 4 6.25 55.79 -14.52
C ILE A 4 7.40 54.82 -14.22
N PHE A 5 7.47 54.32 -12.98
CA PHE A 5 8.35 53.21 -12.63
C PHE A 5 7.69 51.91 -13.12
N PRO A 6 8.32 51.13 -14.02
CA PRO A 6 7.85 49.78 -14.30
C PRO A 6 8.05 48.95 -13.04
N THR A 7 6.94 48.59 -12.38
CA THR A 7 6.93 47.51 -11.40
C THR A 7 7.27 46.24 -12.14
N VAL A 8 8.56 45.89 -12.15
CA VAL A 8 9.02 44.55 -12.50
C VAL A 8 8.47 43.65 -11.40
N SER A 9 7.33 43.01 -11.67
CA SER A 9 6.85 41.88 -10.89
C SER A 9 7.86 40.76 -11.06
N GLY A 10 8.94 40.83 -10.29
CA GLY A 10 9.84 39.72 -10.08
C GLY A 10 9.01 38.62 -9.43
N LEU A 11 8.65 37.61 -10.22
CA LEU A 11 8.38 36.28 -9.69
C LEU A 11 9.53 35.99 -8.73
N ALA A 12 9.24 36.02 -7.43
CA ALA A 12 10.20 35.69 -6.39
C ALA A 12 10.71 34.28 -6.71
N ARG A 13 11.89 34.19 -7.32
CA ARG A 13 12.62 32.94 -7.46
C ARG A 13 12.80 32.43 -6.03
N GLY A 14 12.06 31.38 -5.69
CA GLY A 14 12.18 30.73 -4.39
C GLY A 14 13.65 30.47 -4.13
N VAL A 15 14.17 30.98 -3.02
CA VAL A 15 15.57 30.74 -2.65
C VAL A 15 15.71 29.25 -2.44
N CYS A 16 16.62 28.62 -3.19
CA CYS A 16 16.90 27.20 -3.04
C CYS A 16 17.32 26.92 -1.59
N PRO A 17 16.63 26.01 -0.85
CA PRO A 17 16.98 25.68 0.52
C PRO A 17 18.41 25.16 0.64
N SER A 18 19.07 25.43 1.76
CA SER A 18 20.44 24.95 2.02
C SER A 18 20.50 23.45 2.30
N ASP A 19 19.43 22.85 2.81
CA ASP A 19 19.34 21.41 3.06
C ASP A 19 18.25 20.75 2.19
N LEU A 20 18.63 20.44 0.96
CA LEU A 20 17.72 19.86 -0.03
C LEU A 20 17.32 18.43 0.27
N SER A 21 18.16 17.67 0.99
CA SER A 21 17.85 16.27 1.30
C SER A 21 16.75 16.19 2.34
N THR A 22 16.81 17.04 3.37
CA THR A 22 15.76 17.14 4.38
C THR A 22 14.46 17.65 3.77
N GLU A 23 14.50 18.72 2.97
CA GLU A 23 13.30 19.25 2.32
C GLU A 23 12.64 18.22 1.38
N ALA A 24 13.45 17.47 0.62
CA ALA A 24 12.94 16.40 -0.23
C ALA A 24 12.30 15.25 0.56
N ARG A 25 12.82 14.90 1.74
CA ARG A 25 12.20 13.91 2.64
C ARG A 25 10.89 14.44 3.23
N ASP A 26 10.85 15.72 3.58
CA ASP A 26 9.67 16.36 4.16
C ASP A 26 8.50 16.39 3.18
N CYS A 27 8.77 16.54 1.87
CA CYS A 27 7.77 16.34 0.81
C CYS A 27 7.04 14.98 0.91
N PHE A 28 7.70 13.94 1.43
CA PHE A 28 7.14 12.58 1.54
C PHE A 28 6.75 12.17 2.98
N SER A 29 6.79 13.09 3.95
CA SER A 29 6.39 12.81 5.34
C SER A 29 5.01 12.15 5.47
N THR A 30 3.99 12.72 4.80
CA THR A 30 2.63 12.16 4.79
C THR A 30 2.57 10.83 4.05
N TYR A 31 3.29 10.72 2.93
CA TYR A 31 3.39 9.49 2.16
C TYR A 31 3.96 8.34 3.01
N ASN A 32 5.02 8.60 3.77
CA ASN A 32 5.66 7.58 4.61
C ASN A 32 4.69 7.03 5.66
N VAL A 33 3.87 7.88 6.26
CA VAL A 33 2.82 7.46 7.20
C VAL A 33 1.80 6.55 6.50
N LYS A 34 1.35 6.91 5.29
CA LYS A 34 0.38 6.09 4.53
C LYS A 34 1.00 4.79 4.01
N ALA A 35 2.24 4.81 3.53
CA ALA A 35 2.99 3.64 3.12
C ALA A 35 3.18 2.66 4.28
N GLN A 36 3.51 3.17 5.47
CA GLN A 36 3.63 2.34 6.67
C GLN A 36 2.27 1.73 7.08
N SER A 37 1.17 2.46 6.92
CA SER A 37 -0.17 1.93 7.13
C SER A 37 -0.47 0.77 6.17
N MET A 38 -0.14 0.92 4.88
CA MET A 38 -0.25 -0.16 3.89
C MET A 38 0.57 -1.38 4.29
N GLN A 39 1.82 -1.17 4.72
CA GLN A 39 2.73 -2.24 5.12
C GLN A 39 2.26 -2.97 6.38
N ARG A 40 1.60 -2.27 7.32
CA ARG A 40 1.09 -2.86 8.57
C ARG A 40 -0.27 -3.53 8.42
N SER A 41 -0.91 -3.41 7.25
CA SER A 41 -2.17 -4.09 6.97
C SER A 41 -2.07 -5.59 7.30
N PRO A 42 -3.12 -6.18 7.92
CA PRO A 42 -3.17 -7.61 8.16
C PRO A 42 -3.22 -8.40 6.85
N LEU A 43 -3.73 -7.77 5.79
CA LEU A 43 -3.73 -8.29 4.43
C LEU A 43 -2.44 -7.80 3.76
N LYS A 44 -1.54 -8.73 3.42
CA LYS A 44 -0.14 -8.40 3.09
C LYS A 44 0.02 -7.91 1.66
N LEU A 45 -0.90 -8.29 0.77
CA LEU A 45 -0.94 -7.85 -0.62
C LEU A 45 -1.94 -6.73 -0.84
N CYS A 46 -1.68 -5.93 -1.88
CA CYS A 46 -2.61 -4.96 -2.45
C CYS A 46 -4.00 -5.53 -2.75
N CYS A 47 -4.17 -6.85 -2.82
CA CYS A 47 -5.45 -7.50 -3.05
C CYS A 47 -6.44 -7.39 -1.88
N GLY A 48 -6.04 -6.97 -0.68
CA GLY A 48 -6.93 -6.86 0.48
C GLY A 48 -6.93 -5.48 1.14
N VAL A 49 -6.22 -4.52 0.57
CA VAL A 49 -6.15 -3.17 1.14
C VAL A 49 -7.48 -2.45 0.90
N ASP A 50 -7.95 -1.73 1.90
CA ASP A 50 -9.12 -0.86 1.75
C ASP A 50 -8.89 0.20 0.65
N VAL A 51 -9.89 0.41 -0.22
CA VAL A 51 -9.72 1.33 -1.36
C VAL A 51 -9.49 2.78 -0.93
N GLU A 52 -10.07 3.23 0.19
CA GLU A 52 -9.82 4.57 0.71
C GLU A 52 -8.39 4.69 1.25
N THR A 53 -7.85 3.62 1.83
CA THR A 53 -6.44 3.56 2.22
C THR A 53 -5.52 3.68 0.99
N LEU A 54 -5.85 2.98 -0.10
CA LEU A 54 -5.09 3.08 -1.36
C LEU A 54 -5.22 4.47 -1.99
N ARG A 55 -6.40 5.07 -1.97
CA ARG A 55 -6.66 6.43 -2.50
C ARG A 55 -5.90 7.47 -1.68
N ALA A 56 -5.94 7.39 -0.35
CA ALA A 56 -5.19 8.28 0.55
C ALA A 56 -3.67 8.13 0.35
N PHE A 57 -3.20 6.90 0.16
CA PHE A 57 -1.81 6.63 -0.19
C PHE A 57 -1.43 7.32 -1.51
N CYS A 58 -2.20 7.12 -2.58
CA CYS A 58 -1.91 7.73 -3.87
C CYS A 58 -1.98 9.25 -3.86
N HIS A 59 -2.94 9.83 -3.13
CA HIS A 59 -3.02 11.27 -2.93
C HIS A 59 -1.75 11.82 -2.26
N SER A 60 -1.28 11.15 -1.21
CA SER A 60 -0.04 11.55 -0.51
C SER A 60 1.21 11.43 -1.40
N TYR A 61 1.27 10.40 -2.26
CA TYR A 61 2.35 10.24 -3.24
C TYR A 61 2.36 11.38 -4.27
N ILE A 62 1.21 11.70 -4.88
CA ILE A 62 1.10 12.80 -5.86
C ILE A 62 1.48 14.14 -5.22
N LYS A 63 1.03 14.39 -3.98
CA LYS A 63 1.39 15.61 -3.23
C LYS A 63 2.90 15.69 -3.02
N GLY A 64 3.55 14.59 -2.63
CA GLY A 64 5.00 14.54 -2.46
C GLY A 64 5.77 14.77 -3.77
N MET A 65 5.35 14.12 -4.86
CA MET A 65 5.96 14.33 -6.18
C MET A 65 5.81 15.78 -6.67
N ARG A 66 4.65 16.41 -6.44
CA ARG A 66 4.45 17.83 -6.74
C ARG A 66 5.37 18.73 -5.91
N CYS A 67 5.52 18.44 -4.62
CA CYS A 67 6.44 19.16 -3.72
C CYS A 67 7.88 19.07 -4.23
N VAL A 68 8.36 17.88 -4.58
CA VAL A 68 9.70 17.67 -5.18
C VAL A 68 9.85 18.42 -6.50
N HIS A 69 8.82 18.44 -7.35
CA HIS A 69 8.87 19.19 -8.60
C HIS A 69 9.05 20.70 -8.36
N ILE A 70 8.33 21.26 -7.38
CA ILE A 70 8.49 22.67 -6.98
C ILE A 70 9.90 22.91 -6.43
N LEU A 71 10.41 22.02 -5.58
CA LEU A 71 11.76 22.11 -5.03
C LEU A 71 12.83 22.10 -6.14
N ARG A 72 12.73 21.17 -7.10
CA ARG A 72 13.62 21.12 -8.27
C ARG A 72 13.53 22.39 -9.12
N SER A 73 12.34 22.97 -9.29
CA SER A 73 12.16 24.20 -10.07
C SER A 73 12.76 25.45 -9.40
N SER A 74 12.94 25.40 -8.07
CA SER A 74 13.52 26.49 -7.28
C SER A 74 15.04 26.36 -7.11
N CYS A 75 15.62 25.25 -7.55
CA CYS A 75 17.02 24.91 -7.33
C CYS A 75 17.79 24.69 -8.64
N PRO A 76 19.08 25.06 -8.70
CA PRO A 76 19.95 24.75 -9.82
C PRO A 76 20.04 23.23 -10.09
N ALA A 77 20.19 22.86 -11.36
CA ALA A 77 20.18 21.45 -11.80
C ALA A 77 21.32 20.62 -11.19
N GLU A 78 22.47 21.27 -10.94
CA GLU A 78 23.62 20.68 -10.26
C GLU A 78 23.31 20.18 -8.85
N ASN A 79 22.25 20.66 -8.21
CA ASN A 79 21.84 20.23 -6.87
C ASN A 79 20.73 19.17 -6.88
N HIS A 80 20.19 18.80 -8.04
CA HIS A 80 19.06 17.85 -8.12
C HIS A 80 19.41 16.47 -7.58
N TYR A 81 20.68 16.04 -7.65
CA TYR A 81 21.11 14.78 -7.06
C TYR A 81 20.92 14.74 -5.52
N MET A 82 20.99 15.89 -4.83
CA MET A 82 20.74 15.96 -3.39
C MET A 82 19.26 15.73 -3.07
N ILE A 83 18.38 16.24 -3.93
CA ILE A 83 16.93 15.99 -3.87
C ILE A 83 16.68 14.50 -4.10
N ASP A 84 17.29 13.92 -5.13
CA ASP A 84 17.13 12.49 -5.46
C ASP A 84 17.63 11.56 -4.34
N ASN A 85 18.73 11.93 -3.66
CA ASN A 85 19.23 11.23 -2.49
C ASN A 85 18.27 11.32 -1.28
N GLY A 86 17.39 12.32 -1.24
CA GLY A 86 16.29 12.39 -0.27
C GLY A 86 15.17 11.36 -0.56
N LEU A 87 15.09 10.84 -1.78
CA LEU A 87 14.00 9.97 -2.27
C LEU A 87 14.38 8.47 -2.33
N VAL A 88 15.38 8.05 -1.56
CA VAL A 88 15.87 6.66 -1.54
C VAL A 88 14.75 5.64 -1.27
N ASP A 89 13.73 6.02 -0.51
CA ASP A 89 12.57 5.16 -0.22
C ASP A 89 11.65 4.92 -1.43
N LEU A 90 11.77 5.69 -2.50
CA LEU A 90 11.00 5.52 -3.75
C LEU A 90 11.79 4.81 -4.84
N ARG A 91 13.09 4.61 -4.63
CA ARG A 91 13.98 4.02 -5.62
C ARG A 91 13.49 2.61 -6.00
N GLY A 92 13.35 2.38 -7.30
CA GLY A 92 12.83 1.14 -7.87
C GLY A 92 11.30 0.98 -7.79
N ALA A 93 10.57 1.94 -7.22
CA ALA A 93 9.11 1.89 -7.08
C ALA A 93 8.39 3.02 -7.83
N GLU A 94 9.07 4.14 -8.08
CA GLU A 94 8.49 5.36 -8.66
C GLU A 94 7.66 5.09 -9.93
N LYS A 95 8.17 4.30 -10.88
CA LYS A 95 7.44 3.98 -12.12
C LYS A 95 6.12 3.24 -11.85
N ALA A 96 6.12 2.29 -10.92
CA ALA A 96 4.92 1.54 -10.54
C ALA A 96 3.93 2.46 -9.83
N LEU A 97 4.42 3.25 -8.87
CA LEU A 97 3.62 4.19 -8.08
C LEU A 97 3.00 5.26 -8.97
N ASN A 98 3.75 5.82 -9.91
CA ASN A 98 3.25 6.78 -10.87
C ASN A 98 2.15 6.17 -11.76
N SER A 99 2.38 4.94 -12.25
CA SER A 99 1.37 4.25 -13.07
C SER A 99 0.07 3.97 -12.30
N LEU A 100 0.15 3.64 -11.00
CA LEU A 100 -1.03 3.42 -10.17
C LEU A 100 -1.73 4.73 -9.82
N CYS A 101 -0.97 5.68 -9.28
CA CYS A 101 -1.55 6.81 -8.56
C CYS A 101 -1.94 7.99 -9.44
N VAL A 102 -1.40 8.11 -10.65
CA VAL A 102 -1.83 9.13 -11.62
C VAL A 102 -3.11 8.72 -12.35
N ASN A 103 -3.43 7.43 -12.38
CA ASN A 103 -4.56 6.91 -13.14
C ASN A 103 -5.71 6.49 -12.22
N ASP A 104 -6.63 7.43 -11.97
CA ASP A 104 -7.81 7.21 -11.14
C ASP A 104 -8.65 6.01 -11.61
N SER A 105 -8.66 5.71 -12.92
CA SER A 105 -9.41 4.55 -13.43
C SER A 105 -8.91 3.21 -12.87
N ILE A 106 -7.64 3.12 -12.45
CA ILE A 106 -7.10 1.91 -11.82
C ILE A 106 -7.65 1.77 -10.40
N ILE A 107 -7.74 2.88 -9.66
CA ILE A 107 -8.30 2.92 -8.31
C ILE A 107 -9.79 2.60 -8.33
N GLU A 108 -10.54 3.14 -9.28
CA GLU A 108 -11.97 2.85 -9.43
C GLU A 108 -12.22 1.39 -9.86
N GLN A 109 -11.40 0.84 -10.76
CA GLN A 109 -11.43 -0.59 -11.07
C GLN A 109 -11.08 -1.44 -9.85
N TYR A 110 -10.15 -0.99 -9.01
CA TYR A 110 -9.84 -1.65 -7.76
C TYR A 110 -11.04 -1.66 -6.81
N ALA A 111 -11.72 -0.52 -6.62
CA ALA A 111 -12.95 -0.45 -5.84
C ALA A 111 -13.98 -1.48 -6.34
N GLN A 112 -14.19 -1.53 -7.66
CA GLN A 112 -15.15 -2.43 -8.29
C GLN A 112 -14.85 -3.92 -8.06
N TYR A 113 -13.56 -4.31 -8.05
CA TYR A 113 -13.13 -5.69 -7.89
C TYR A 113 -12.58 -6.03 -6.49
N GLN A 114 -12.62 -5.10 -5.54
CA GLN A 114 -11.99 -5.23 -4.21
C GLN A 114 -12.40 -6.53 -3.52
N GLY A 115 -13.69 -6.86 -3.50
CA GLY A 115 -14.18 -8.08 -2.85
C GLY A 115 -13.57 -9.36 -3.44
N CYS A 116 -13.44 -9.46 -4.77
CA CYS A 116 -12.90 -10.67 -5.39
C CYS A 116 -11.37 -10.74 -5.29
N LEU A 117 -10.68 -9.60 -5.37
CA LEU A 117 -9.25 -9.52 -5.10
C LEU A 117 -8.95 -9.89 -3.64
N THR A 118 -9.77 -9.44 -2.70
CA THR A 118 -9.61 -9.75 -1.27
C THR A 118 -9.70 -11.25 -1.04
N TYR A 119 -10.69 -11.90 -1.66
CA TYR A 119 -10.82 -13.35 -1.61
C TYR A 119 -9.65 -14.09 -2.28
N ALA A 120 -9.08 -13.53 -3.36
CA ALA A 120 -7.91 -14.08 -4.01
C ALA A 120 -6.61 -13.86 -3.21
N GLY A 121 -6.61 -12.99 -2.20
CA GLY A 121 -5.43 -12.50 -1.49
C GLY A 121 -4.51 -13.60 -0.98
N SER A 122 -5.03 -14.58 -0.24
CA SER A 122 -4.22 -15.66 0.36
C SER A 122 -3.53 -16.55 -0.69
N GLY A 123 -4.23 -16.88 -1.78
CA GLY A 123 -3.65 -17.64 -2.89
C GLY A 123 -2.58 -16.83 -3.63
N SER A 124 -2.77 -15.52 -3.74
CA SER A 124 -1.77 -14.63 -4.32
C SER A 124 -0.54 -14.48 -3.41
N GLU A 125 -0.71 -14.47 -2.08
CA GLU A 125 0.42 -14.46 -1.12
C GLU A 125 1.28 -15.71 -1.27
N ALA A 126 0.64 -16.88 -1.44
CA ALA A 126 1.35 -18.13 -1.68
C ALA A 126 2.18 -18.10 -2.98
N CYS A 127 1.74 -17.38 -4.02
CA CYS A 127 2.53 -17.19 -5.24
C CYS A 127 3.85 -16.43 -4.98
N PHE A 128 3.81 -15.36 -4.18
CA PHE A 128 5.02 -14.63 -3.79
C PHE A 128 5.96 -15.52 -2.99
N ALA A 129 5.43 -16.25 -2.01
CA ALA A 129 6.23 -17.16 -1.19
C ALA A 129 6.90 -18.27 -2.03
N THR A 130 6.17 -18.84 -2.98
CA THR A 130 6.66 -19.92 -3.84
C THR A 130 7.79 -19.47 -4.77
N HIS A 131 7.68 -18.27 -5.35
CA HIS A 131 8.57 -17.85 -6.42
C HIS A 131 9.67 -16.89 -5.98
N LEU A 132 9.49 -16.12 -4.91
CA LEU A 132 10.43 -15.06 -4.50
C LEU A 132 11.14 -15.33 -3.17
N LEU A 133 10.61 -16.19 -2.29
CA LEU A 133 11.19 -16.42 -0.95
C LEU A 133 12.05 -17.70 -0.82
N ASP A 134 12.14 -18.51 -1.88
CA ASP A 134 13.04 -19.67 -2.04
C ASP A 134 13.25 -20.55 -0.79
N ASN A 135 12.18 -20.79 -0.01
CA ASN A 135 12.14 -21.54 1.25
C ASN A 135 13.12 -21.07 2.36
N ARG A 136 13.85 -19.96 2.21
CA ARG A 136 14.93 -19.61 3.15
C ARG A 136 14.49 -18.85 4.39
N ASP A 137 13.32 -18.23 4.40
CA ASP A 137 12.69 -17.73 5.62
C ASP A 137 11.20 -17.48 5.38
N ALA A 138 10.36 -18.45 5.73
CA ALA A 138 8.90 -18.33 5.65
C ALA A 138 8.32 -17.23 6.58
N THR A 139 9.16 -16.61 7.41
CA THR A 139 8.82 -15.50 8.29
C THR A 139 8.74 -14.16 7.55
N ASP A 140 9.54 -13.97 6.51
CA ASP A 140 9.60 -12.72 5.76
C ASP A 140 8.58 -12.73 4.63
N ASN A 141 7.37 -12.28 4.97
CA ASN A 141 6.32 -12.17 3.98
C ASN A 141 6.53 -10.92 3.13
N ILE A 142 6.42 -11.05 1.80
CA ILE A 142 6.40 -9.92 0.89
C ILE A 142 5.22 -9.01 1.25
N ARG A 143 5.54 -7.74 1.54
CA ARG A 143 4.59 -6.67 1.86
C ARG A 143 4.72 -5.56 0.82
N PHE A 144 3.86 -4.56 0.92
CA PHE A 144 3.89 -3.41 0.03
C PHE A 144 5.28 -2.76 -0.04
N LEU A 145 5.82 -2.63 -1.26
CA LEU A 145 7.16 -2.10 -1.55
C LEU A 145 8.32 -2.82 -0.84
N SER A 146 8.20 -4.14 -0.66
CA SER A 146 9.30 -4.96 -0.15
C SER A 146 10.49 -4.97 -1.11
N THR A 147 11.70 -4.99 -0.54
CA THR A 147 12.93 -5.29 -1.29
C THR A 147 13.13 -6.80 -1.29
N VAL A 148 13.41 -7.38 -2.45
CA VAL A 148 13.80 -8.79 -2.57
C VAL A 148 15.28 -8.83 -2.92
N ASN A 149 16.06 -9.51 -2.09
CA ASN A 149 17.48 -9.70 -2.35
C ASN A 149 17.64 -10.82 -3.38
N THR A 150 18.12 -10.46 -4.56
CA THR A 150 18.50 -11.39 -5.62
C THR A 150 19.85 -10.98 -6.16
N ASP A 151 20.78 -11.92 -6.24
CA ASP A 151 22.14 -11.64 -6.74
C ASP A 151 22.14 -11.33 -8.25
N ASN A 152 21.10 -11.73 -8.98
CA ASN A 152 20.96 -11.56 -10.41
C ASN A 152 19.58 -11.01 -10.80
N MET A 153 19.55 -9.89 -11.52
CA MET A 153 18.32 -9.26 -12.02
C MET A 153 17.55 -10.15 -13.02
N ASP A 154 18.23 -10.95 -13.84
CA ASP A 154 17.56 -11.86 -14.77
C ASP A 154 16.78 -12.96 -14.03
N GLU A 155 17.40 -13.50 -12.97
CA GLU A 155 16.75 -14.47 -12.11
C GLU A 155 15.55 -13.85 -11.37
N PHE A 156 15.73 -12.65 -10.84
CA PHE A 156 14.65 -11.88 -10.23
C PHE A 156 13.49 -11.69 -11.20
N CYS A 157 13.75 -11.24 -12.42
CA CYS A 157 12.71 -11.00 -13.41
C CYS A 157 12.00 -12.29 -13.85
N ARG A 158 12.73 -13.40 -13.96
CA ARG A 158 12.12 -14.72 -14.19
C ARG A 158 11.19 -15.13 -13.05
N LYS A 159 11.63 -15.00 -11.80
CA LYS A 159 10.84 -15.29 -10.59
C LYS A 159 9.62 -14.36 -10.47
N MET A 160 9.79 -13.09 -10.79
CA MET A 160 8.72 -12.09 -10.79
C MET A 160 7.66 -12.40 -11.86
N LYS A 161 8.07 -12.76 -13.07
CA LYS A 161 7.15 -13.18 -14.15
C LYS A 161 6.34 -14.42 -13.77
N ALA A 162 6.98 -15.40 -13.12
CA ALA A 162 6.28 -16.57 -12.58
C ALA A 162 5.25 -16.18 -11.50
N THR A 163 5.64 -15.28 -10.59
CA THR A 163 4.75 -14.72 -9.56
C THR A 163 3.52 -14.06 -10.16
N VAL A 164 3.71 -13.15 -11.13
CA VAL A 164 2.61 -12.45 -11.83
C VAL A 164 1.67 -13.46 -12.48
N THR A 165 2.21 -14.45 -13.19
CA THR A 165 1.43 -15.50 -13.88
C THR A 165 0.60 -16.33 -12.89
N CYS A 166 1.20 -16.70 -11.75
CA CYS A 166 0.52 -17.41 -10.67
C CYS A 166 -0.62 -16.58 -10.09
N VAL A 167 -0.36 -15.31 -9.75
CA VAL A 167 -1.38 -14.38 -9.21
C VAL A 167 -2.52 -14.17 -10.19
N GLN A 168 -2.23 -13.91 -11.47
CA GLN A 168 -3.25 -13.76 -12.50
C GLN A 168 -4.13 -15.01 -12.64
N SER A 169 -3.52 -16.20 -12.58
CA SER A 169 -4.25 -17.48 -12.65
C SER A 169 -5.14 -17.69 -11.43
N ASN A 170 -4.64 -17.35 -10.24
CA ASN A 170 -5.43 -17.41 -9.01
C ASN A 170 -6.60 -16.43 -9.04
N VAL A 171 -6.37 -15.18 -9.43
CA VAL A 171 -7.43 -14.16 -9.59
C VAL A 171 -8.46 -14.58 -10.63
N ARG A 172 -8.03 -15.13 -11.78
CA ARG A 172 -8.94 -15.66 -12.81
C ARG A 172 -9.84 -16.77 -12.27
N ARG A 173 -9.27 -17.69 -11.48
CA ARG A 173 -10.00 -18.79 -10.85
C ARG A 173 -11.02 -18.29 -9.83
N VAL A 174 -10.63 -17.31 -9.01
CA VAL A 174 -11.47 -16.76 -7.93
C VAL A 174 -12.54 -15.80 -8.44
N CYS A 175 -12.17 -14.83 -9.26
CA CYS A 175 -13.07 -13.79 -9.77
C CYS A 175 -13.92 -14.27 -10.96
N GLY A 176 -13.58 -15.41 -11.57
CA GLY A 176 -14.25 -15.97 -12.74
C GLY A 176 -13.68 -15.47 -14.08
N GLN A 177 -13.89 -16.27 -15.15
CA GLN A 177 -13.28 -16.04 -16.47
C GLN A 177 -13.78 -14.76 -17.17
N GLY A 178 -14.99 -14.29 -16.84
CA GLY A 178 -15.57 -13.07 -17.42
C GLY A 178 -14.97 -11.77 -16.87
N ARG A 179 -14.13 -11.81 -15.83
CA ARG A 179 -13.57 -10.61 -15.17
C ARG A 179 -12.11 -10.38 -15.56
N GLN A 180 -11.83 -10.26 -16.85
CA GLN A 180 -10.46 -10.05 -17.36
C GLN A 180 -9.83 -8.74 -16.83
N GLN A 181 -10.64 -7.71 -16.56
CA GLN A 181 -10.13 -6.48 -15.95
C GLN A 181 -9.52 -6.74 -14.57
N ALA A 182 -10.13 -7.61 -13.74
CA ALA A 182 -9.57 -7.96 -12.43
C ALA A 182 -8.20 -8.65 -12.55
N VAL A 183 -8.02 -9.50 -13.57
CA VAL A 183 -6.74 -10.17 -13.84
C VAL A 183 -5.67 -9.17 -14.28
N LYS A 184 -6.01 -8.21 -15.16
CA LYS A 184 -5.10 -7.14 -15.59
C LYS A 184 -4.72 -6.23 -14.42
N LEU A 185 -5.71 -5.86 -13.60
CA LEU A 185 -5.50 -5.07 -12.41
C LEU A 185 -4.56 -5.78 -11.44
N ALA A 186 -4.73 -7.07 -11.21
CA ALA A 186 -3.84 -7.85 -10.33
C ALA A 186 -2.37 -7.77 -10.75
N SER A 187 -2.06 -7.80 -12.06
CA SER A 187 -0.67 -7.62 -12.52
C SER A 187 -0.11 -6.21 -12.27
N ILE A 188 -0.95 -5.17 -12.29
CA ILE A 188 -0.54 -3.82 -11.91
C ILE A 188 -0.23 -3.78 -10.41
N LEU A 189 -1.12 -4.35 -9.60
CA LEU A 189 -0.97 -4.37 -8.15
C LEU A 189 0.27 -5.17 -7.70
N VAL A 190 0.58 -6.27 -8.38
CA VAL A 190 1.77 -7.09 -8.12
C VAL A 190 3.08 -6.30 -8.33
N LYS A 191 3.13 -5.40 -9.31
CA LYS A 191 4.30 -4.51 -9.53
C LYS A 191 4.59 -3.61 -8.33
N LEU A 192 3.58 -3.27 -7.54
CA LEU A 192 3.74 -2.41 -6.36
C LEU A 192 4.21 -3.18 -5.13
N MET A 193 4.14 -4.50 -5.16
CA MET A 193 4.50 -5.31 -4.01
C MET A 193 6.01 -5.37 -3.82
N VAL A 194 6.77 -5.37 -4.91
CA VAL A 194 8.22 -5.57 -4.87
C VAL A 194 8.90 -4.43 -5.60
N ARG A 195 9.86 -3.78 -4.92
CA ARG A 195 10.72 -2.76 -5.55
C ARG A 195 11.50 -3.39 -6.71
N HIS A 196 11.82 -2.59 -7.72
CA HIS A 196 12.49 -3.02 -8.95
C HIS A 196 11.68 -3.96 -9.84
N SER A 197 10.46 -4.36 -9.45
CA SER A 197 9.64 -5.22 -10.29
C SER A 197 9.26 -4.58 -11.64
N THR A 198 9.35 -3.25 -11.76
CA THR A 198 9.15 -2.50 -13.01
C THR A 198 10.36 -2.47 -13.93
N ASP A 199 11.52 -2.89 -13.43
CA ASP A 199 12.75 -3.02 -14.22
C ASP A 199 12.70 -4.30 -15.08
N CYS A 200 11.80 -5.22 -14.72
CA CYS A 200 11.51 -6.42 -15.48
C CYS A 200 10.47 -6.16 -16.58
N ASP A 201 10.79 -6.61 -17.80
CA ASP A 201 9.88 -6.52 -18.93
C ASP A 201 8.93 -7.72 -18.94
N TYR A 202 7.75 -7.53 -18.34
CA TYR A 202 6.63 -8.42 -18.53
C TYR A 202 5.42 -7.58 -18.93
N GLU A 203 4.91 -7.88 -20.13
CA GLU A 203 3.77 -7.21 -20.72
C GLU A 203 2.58 -7.29 -19.77
N VAL A 204 2.16 -6.12 -19.31
CA VAL A 204 0.83 -5.94 -18.76
C VAL A 204 0.06 -5.25 -19.87
N ASP A 205 -0.78 -6.00 -20.59
CA ASP A 205 -1.58 -5.46 -21.68
C ASP A 205 -2.70 -4.56 -21.12
N ILE A 206 -2.32 -3.37 -20.64
CA ILE A 206 -3.22 -2.30 -20.22
C ILE A 206 -3.63 -1.56 -21.51
N ARG A 207 -4.33 -2.25 -22.41
CA ARG A 207 -5.20 -1.53 -23.33
C ARG A 207 -6.17 -0.78 -22.45
N HIS A 208 -5.98 0.54 -22.42
CA HIS A 208 -6.89 1.44 -21.74
C HIS A 208 -8.28 1.08 -22.25
N PRO A 209 -9.26 0.84 -21.36
CA PRO A 209 -10.65 0.84 -21.81
C PRO A 209 -10.80 2.14 -22.58
N GLN A 210 -11.03 2.06 -23.89
CA GLN A 210 -11.39 3.26 -24.62
C GLN A 210 -12.66 3.75 -23.95
N HIS A 211 -12.51 4.83 -23.18
CA HIS A 211 -13.63 5.56 -22.66
C HIS A 211 -14.41 5.98 -23.89
N ASN A 212 -15.55 5.32 -24.13
CA ASN A 212 -16.52 5.84 -25.05
C ASN A 212 -16.90 7.22 -24.49
N PRO A 213 -16.65 8.33 -25.19
CA PRO A 213 -16.98 9.65 -24.69
C PRO A 213 -18.50 9.82 -24.75
N ARG A 214 -19.19 9.32 -23.72
CA ARG A 214 -20.56 9.73 -23.43
C ARG A 214 -20.56 10.53 -22.15
N GLU A 215 -20.49 11.84 -22.38
CA GLU A 215 -21.00 12.96 -21.59
C GLU A 215 -20.55 13.18 -20.12
N PRO A 216 -20.50 14.47 -19.71
CA PRO A 216 -19.86 14.88 -18.47
C PRO A 216 -20.83 14.73 -17.30
N TYR A 217 -20.52 13.84 -16.35
CA TYR A 217 -21.03 13.97 -15.00
C TYR A 217 -20.08 14.89 -14.23
N GLN A 218 -20.44 16.17 -14.13
CA GLN A 218 -19.89 17.08 -13.13
C GLN A 218 -20.35 16.61 -11.75
N SER A 219 -19.65 15.64 -11.17
CA SER A 219 -19.67 15.45 -9.73
C SER A 219 -18.52 16.25 -9.15
N ASN A 220 -18.84 17.41 -8.57
CA ASN A 220 -17.96 18.06 -7.60
C ASN A 220 -17.59 17.00 -6.54
N PRO A 221 -16.29 16.74 -6.27
CA PRO A 221 -15.94 16.02 -5.06
C PRO A 221 -16.39 16.91 -3.89
N ALA A 222 -17.31 16.40 -3.07
CA ALA A 222 -17.59 16.97 -1.76
C ALA A 222 -16.34 16.79 -0.90
N TYR A 223 -15.39 17.72 -1.04
CA TYR A 223 -14.22 17.82 -0.20
C TYR A 223 -14.68 18.43 1.12
N ILE A 224 -14.80 17.60 2.15
CA ILE A 224 -14.91 18.06 3.54
C ILE A 224 -13.49 18.46 3.94
N SER A 225 -13.20 19.76 3.83
CA SER A 225 -12.02 20.36 4.45
C SER A 225 -12.18 20.33 5.97
N ASP A 226 -11.65 19.31 6.63
CA ASP A 226 -11.39 19.36 8.07
C ASP A 226 -10.01 19.99 8.32
N ASP A 227 -9.90 21.30 8.06
CA ASP A 227 -8.77 22.12 8.50
C ASP A 227 -9.28 23.19 9.49
N HIS A 228 -9.58 22.76 10.72
CA HIS A 228 -9.63 23.66 11.86
C HIS A 228 -8.22 23.82 12.45
N VAL A 229 -7.41 24.67 11.82
CA VAL A 229 -6.24 25.26 12.47
C VAL A 229 -6.76 26.34 13.42
N GLY A 230 -6.77 26.02 14.72
CA GLY A 230 -7.12 26.97 15.77
C GLY A 230 -6.05 28.03 15.93
N ASP A 231 -6.45 29.29 15.73
CA ASP A 231 -5.74 30.48 16.20
C ASP A 231 -5.62 30.45 17.73
N GLY A 232 -4.39 30.32 18.23
CA GLY A 232 -4.05 30.45 19.65
C GLY A 232 -3.38 31.78 19.93
N SER A 233 -4.16 32.86 20.06
CA SER A 233 -3.71 34.11 20.66
C SER A 233 -4.15 34.22 22.12
N SER A 234 -3.20 34.66 22.95
CA SER A 234 -3.37 35.39 24.22
C SER A 234 -3.73 34.61 25.50
N SER A 235 -2.76 34.55 26.43
CA SER A 235 -2.77 35.33 27.70
C SER A 235 -2.28 34.58 28.93
N ASN A 236 -1.34 35.23 29.62
CA ASN A 236 -1.00 35.09 31.04
C ASN A 236 -2.21 34.79 31.95
N SER A 237 -2.05 33.86 32.90
CA SER A 237 -2.48 34.10 34.27
C SER A 237 -1.73 33.27 35.31
N LYS A 238 -1.34 33.96 36.37
CA LYS A 238 -0.71 33.46 37.60
C LYS A 238 -1.75 32.79 38.52
N HIS A 239 -1.20 32.00 39.45
CA HIS A 239 -1.74 31.59 40.76
C HIS A 239 -2.78 30.48 40.85
N GLY A 240 -2.52 29.52 41.74
CA GLY A 240 -3.54 28.70 42.39
C GLY A 240 -3.09 27.31 42.80
N ARG A 241 -2.41 27.18 43.95
CA ARG A 241 -2.22 25.91 44.68
C ARG A 241 -3.54 25.46 45.32
N SER A 242 -3.69 24.13 45.47
CA SER A 242 -4.31 23.38 46.59
C SER A 242 -5.57 22.56 46.32
N GLY A 243 -5.54 21.32 46.85
CA GLY A 243 -6.67 20.45 47.17
C GLY A 243 -7.11 19.54 46.02
N GLY A 244 -7.08 18.20 46.08
CA GLY A 244 -7.43 17.33 47.20
C GLY A 244 -8.88 16.86 46.99
N GLY A 245 -9.09 15.62 46.52
CA GLY A 245 -10.44 15.10 46.30
C GLY A 245 -10.48 13.73 45.62
N SER A 246 -10.47 12.67 46.42
CA SER A 246 -10.79 11.30 46.04
C SER A 246 -12.23 11.19 45.51
N GLY A 247 -12.43 10.43 44.43
CA GLY A 247 -13.75 10.23 43.82
C GLY A 247 -13.81 8.95 43.01
N SER A 248 -13.97 7.83 43.72
CA SER A 248 -14.35 6.51 43.18
C SER A 248 -15.67 6.57 42.40
N GLY A 249 -15.65 6.18 41.13
CA GLY A 249 -16.81 6.08 40.25
C GLY A 249 -16.90 4.71 39.60
N SER A 250 -17.67 3.84 40.25
CA SER A 250 -18.07 2.49 39.82
C SER A 250 -18.84 2.53 38.49
N TRP A 251 -18.45 1.73 37.50
CA TRP A 251 -19.29 1.41 36.34
C TRP A 251 -19.76 -0.04 36.46
N THR A 252 -21.01 -0.16 36.89
CA THR A 252 -21.76 -1.41 36.93
C THR A 252 -22.21 -1.85 35.54
N SER A 253 -22.24 -3.17 35.41
CA SER A 253 -22.62 -4.01 34.29
C SER A 253 -23.98 -3.69 33.65
N ASN A 254 -24.11 -3.98 32.36
CA ASN A 254 -25.37 -4.47 31.82
C ASN A 254 -25.15 -5.58 30.78
N THR A 255 -25.32 -6.81 31.25
CA THR A 255 -25.46 -8.04 30.47
C THR A 255 -26.91 -8.15 30.00
N LYS A 256 -27.13 -8.29 28.68
CA LYS A 256 -28.45 -8.71 28.17
C LYS A 256 -28.29 -9.94 27.27
N LYS A 257 -28.60 -11.08 27.90
CA LYS A 257 -28.97 -12.37 27.29
C LYS A 257 -30.03 -12.17 26.20
N ARG A 258 -29.83 -12.82 25.05
CA ARG A 258 -30.93 -13.39 24.25
C ARG A 258 -30.49 -14.78 23.77
N GLN A 259 -31.15 -15.78 24.35
CA GLN A 259 -31.19 -17.18 23.90
C GLN A 259 -32.31 -17.33 22.86
N GLY A 260 -32.11 -18.27 21.94
CA GLY A 260 -33.06 -18.76 20.94
C GLY A 260 -32.25 -19.40 19.81
N SER A 261 -31.80 -20.66 19.94
CA SER A 261 -32.55 -21.90 19.73
C SER A 261 -33.20 -21.98 18.35
N GLU A 262 -32.42 -22.40 17.36
CA GLU A 262 -32.98 -23.20 16.27
C GLU A 262 -32.01 -24.32 15.90
N LYS A 263 -32.53 -25.54 16.00
CA LYS A 263 -31.91 -26.80 15.64
C LYS A 263 -32.14 -26.99 14.14
N GLU A 264 -31.10 -27.16 13.34
CA GLU A 264 -31.21 -27.95 12.13
C GLU A 264 -30.00 -28.87 11.96
N ASN A 265 -30.35 -30.13 11.72
CA ASN A 265 -29.47 -31.26 11.55
C ASN A 265 -28.70 -31.11 10.24
N PHE A 266 -27.37 -31.29 10.27
CA PHE A 266 -26.65 -31.70 9.07
C PHE A 266 -25.79 -32.93 9.35
N ALA A 267 -26.17 -34.00 8.66
CA ALA A 267 -25.57 -35.30 8.72
C ALA A 267 -24.16 -35.30 8.09
N THR A 268 -23.22 -35.85 8.87
CA THR A 268 -22.13 -36.75 8.48
C THR A 268 -21.87 -36.97 6.98
N ASN A 269 -20.71 -36.52 6.51
CA ASN A 269 -19.88 -37.22 5.52
C ASN A 269 -18.43 -36.70 5.56
N LEU A 270 -17.67 -37.13 6.57
CA LEU A 270 -16.22 -36.96 6.62
C LEU A 270 -15.57 -38.21 6.02
N ARG A 271 -15.06 -38.08 4.79
CA ARG A 271 -14.12 -39.04 4.22
C ARG A 271 -12.76 -38.89 4.93
N PRO A 272 -12.08 -39.99 5.31
CA PRO A 272 -10.73 -39.92 5.86
C PRO A 272 -9.73 -39.62 4.74
N SER A 273 -9.11 -38.44 4.78
CA SER A 273 -7.95 -38.10 3.97
C SER A 273 -6.71 -38.77 4.55
N THR A 274 -6.13 -39.68 3.78
CA THR A 274 -4.86 -40.37 4.00
C THR A 274 -3.69 -39.38 4.00
N LEU A 275 -3.43 -38.73 5.14
CA LEU A 275 -2.25 -37.84 5.31
C LEU A 275 -1.57 -37.96 6.69
N SER A 276 -1.80 -39.06 7.43
CA SER A 276 -1.14 -39.30 8.73
C SER A 276 -0.03 -40.37 8.71
N ALA A 277 0.28 -40.98 7.56
CA ALA A 277 1.24 -42.07 7.48
C ALA A 277 2.72 -41.64 7.37
N PHE A 278 3.02 -40.37 7.07
CA PHE A 278 4.42 -39.91 6.88
C PHE A 278 5.09 -39.38 8.15
N PHE A 279 4.32 -39.01 9.18
CA PHE A 279 4.90 -38.48 10.43
C PHE A 279 5.31 -39.58 11.42
N ILE A 280 4.71 -40.78 11.33
CA ILE A 280 4.99 -41.87 12.29
C ILE A 280 6.28 -42.63 11.91
N THR A 281 6.63 -42.73 10.63
CA THR A 281 7.86 -43.41 10.19
C THR A 281 9.14 -42.61 10.48
N SER A 282 9.09 -41.28 10.46
CA SER A 282 10.26 -40.45 10.80
C SER A 282 10.58 -40.45 12.30
N LEU A 283 9.57 -40.60 13.17
CA LEU A 283 9.79 -40.64 14.62
C LEU A 283 10.40 -41.99 15.08
N LEU A 284 10.10 -43.09 14.38
CA LEU A 284 10.68 -44.41 14.68
C LEU A 284 12.14 -44.54 14.24
N LEU A 285 12.54 -43.87 13.15
CA LEU A 285 13.95 -43.82 12.72
C LEU A 285 14.82 -42.98 13.69
N PHE A 286 14.26 -41.90 14.26
CA PHE A 286 14.99 -41.08 15.23
C PHE A 286 15.22 -41.79 16.58
N LEU A 287 14.28 -42.64 17.00
CA LEU A 287 14.40 -43.43 18.24
C LEU A 287 15.35 -44.63 18.10
N GLN A 288 15.56 -45.18 16.89
CA GLN A 288 16.57 -46.22 16.68
C GLN A 288 18.00 -45.67 16.66
N TYR A 289 18.20 -44.44 16.19
CA TYR A 289 19.54 -43.82 16.13
C TYR A 289 20.05 -43.29 17.47
N SER A 290 19.18 -43.14 18.46
CA SER A 290 19.54 -42.60 19.78
C SER A 290 19.94 -43.68 20.80
N ARG A 291 20.10 -44.95 20.36
CA ARG A 291 20.50 -46.09 21.20
C ARG A 291 21.75 -46.84 20.71
N LEU A 292 22.55 -46.20 19.85
CA LEU A 292 23.89 -46.66 19.44
C LEU A 292 24.94 -45.71 19.97
#